data_AF-T1EI20-F1
#
_entry.id   AF-T1EI20-F1
#
_cell.length_a   1.000
_cell.length_b   1.000
_cell.length_c   1.000
_cell.angle_alpha   90.00
_cell.angle_beta   90.00
_cell.angle_gamma   90.00
#
_symmetry.space_group_name_H-M   'P 1'
#
loop_
_entity.id
_entity.type
_entity.pdbx_description
1 polymer ?
#
loop_
_entity_poly.entity_id
_entity_poly.type
_entity_poly.pdbx_seq_one_letter_code
_entity_poly.pdbx_strand_id
1 'polypeptide(L)'
;APFLMLKKDAKAEADQLQQQQDNFEGYCVDLTQEVAEILRFKYVIKPVKDNKYGSNSSGSWDGMVGELLRGEADLAIAPLTITADRESVIDFSKPFMGVGISIMIKKMSKKPPNVFSFMDPLSYEVWMCIIFAYIGVSVVLFLVSRFSPFEWHVDNKQDSVANNFTIFNSLWFSLGAFMQQGVDIEPRSMSGRIVGSVWWFFTLILI
;
A
#
# COMPACT_ATOMS: atom_id res chain seq x y z
N ALA A 1 -19.83 -1.75 -16.57
CA ALA A 1 -20.03 -1.23 -17.93
C ALA A 1 -20.79 0.07 -17.85
N PRO A 2 -20.58 1.04 -18.75
CA PRO A 2 -21.39 2.25 -18.82
C PRO A 2 -22.84 1.90 -19.15
N PHE A 3 -23.77 2.70 -18.62
CA PHE A 3 -25.20 2.41 -18.69
C PHE A 3 -25.80 2.64 -20.08
N LEU A 4 -25.29 3.63 -20.82
CA LEU A 4 -25.67 3.94 -22.20
C LEU A 4 -24.46 4.56 -22.91
N MET A 5 -24.16 4.10 -24.13
CA MET A 5 -23.11 4.62 -25.01
C MET A 5 -23.56 4.58 -26.46
N LEU A 6 -22.92 5.38 -27.30
CA LEU A 6 -23.02 5.25 -28.75
C LEU A 6 -22.08 4.16 -29.24
N LYS A 7 -22.56 3.27 -30.12
CA LYS A 7 -21.72 2.28 -30.80
C LYS A 7 -20.68 3.00 -31.68
N LYS A 8 -19.46 2.46 -31.70
CA LYS A 8 -18.34 3.07 -32.45
C LYS A 8 -18.51 3.02 -33.98
N ASP A 9 -19.33 2.10 -34.50
CA ASP A 9 -19.45 1.79 -35.93
C ASP A 9 -20.82 2.17 -36.54
N ALA A 10 -21.49 3.20 -36.04
CA ALA A 10 -22.79 3.65 -36.55
C ALA A 10 -22.70 4.05 -38.05
N LYS A 11 -23.03 3.12 -38.95
CA LYS A 11 -23.15 3.36 -40.40
C LYS A 11 -24.57 3.80 -40.73
N ALA A 12 -24.68 4.90 -41.47
CA ALA A 12 -25.93 5.42 -41.98
C ALA A 12 -26.34 4.67 -43.26
N GLU A 13 -27.39 3.84 -43.22
CA GLU A 13 -28.26 3.59 -44.39
C GLU A 13 -29.49 2.70 -44.08
N ALA A 14 -30.67 3.34 -44.08
CA ALA A 14 -32.05 2.83 -44.24
C ALA A 14 -32.70 1.87 -43.19
N ASP A 15 -33.15 2.43 -42.05
CA ASP A 15 -34.55 2.43 -41.59
C ASP A 15 -34.63 3.35 -40.34
N GLN A 16 -35.19 4.55 -40.48
CA GLN A 16 -34.91 5.68 -39.56
C GLN A 16 -35.24 5.43 -38.07
N LEU A 17 -36.19 4.54 -37.76
CA LEU A 17 -36.56 4.21 -36.39
C LEU A 17 -35.69 3.09 -35.79
N GLN A 18 -35.38 2.06 -36.59
CA GLN A 18 -34.61 0.90 -36.14
C GLN A 18 -33.12 1.25 -36.03
N GLN A 19 -32.62 2.15 -36.87
CA GLN A 19 -31.23 2.64 -36.82
C GLN A 19 -30.94 3.58 -35.66
N GLN A 20 -31.89 4.42 -35.27
CA GLN A 20 -31.71 5.26 -34.07
C GLN A 20 -31.53 4.40 -32.82
N GLN A 21 -32.17 3.23 -32.79
CA GLN A 21 -32.08 2.29 -31.69
C GLN A 21 -30.80 1.46 -31.74
N ASP A 22 -30.36 1.04 -32.93
CA ASP A 22 -29.14 0.24 -33.12
C ASP A 22 -27.84 1.02 -32.89
N ASN A 23 -27.92 2.36 -32.77
CA ASN A 23 -26.76 3.21 -32.48
C ASN A 23 -26.34 3.21 -31.02
N PHE A 24 -27.15 2.68 -30.10
CA PHE A 24 -26.85 2.67 -28.68
C PHE A 24 -26.47 1.28 -28.17
N GLU A 25 -25.55 1.22 -27.23
CA GLU A 25 -25.15 0.02 -26.51
C GLU A 25 -24.99 0.32 -25.01
N GLY A 26 -25.16 -0.69 -24.15
CA GLY A 26 -24.95 -0.56 -22.72
C GLY A 26 -26.02 -1.26 -21.90
N TYR A 27 -25.80 -1.31 -20.59
CA TYR A 27 -26.64 -2.08 -19.67
C TYR A 27 -28.13 -1.69 -19.73
N CYS A 28 -28.45 -0.39 -19.86
CA CYS A 28 -29.83 0.07 -19.93
C CYS A 28 -30.49 -0.25 -21.28
N VAL A 29 -29.71 -0.40 -22.36
CA VAL A 29 -30.23 -0.80 -23.68
C VAL A 29 -30.71 -2.24 -23.62
N ASP A 30 -29.84 -3.14 -23.14
CA ASP A 30 -30.15 -4.56 -22.97
C ASP A 30 -31.36 -4.74 -22.05
N LEU A 31 -31.39 -4.02 -20.92
CA LEU A 31 -32.52 -4.04 -19.99
C LEU A 31 -33.83 -3.59 -20.64
N THR A 32 -33.79 -2.52 -21.45
CA THR A 32 -34.99 -2.02 -22.15
C THR A 32 -35.49 -3.04 -23.16
N GLN A 33 -34.59 -3.70 -23.89
CA GLN A 33 -34.93 -4.75 -24.83
C GLN A 33 -35.63 -5.91 -24.14
N GLU A 34 -35.06 -6.44 -23.06
CA GLU A 34 -35.67 -7.55 -22.30
C GLU A 34 -37.06 -7.19 -21.75
N VAL A 35 -37.21 -5.97 -21.20
CA VAL A 35 -38.50 -5.48 -20.69
C VAL A 35 -39.53 -5.32 -21.82
N ALA A 36 -39.10 -4.84 -22.98
CA ALA A 36 -39.95 -4.70 -24.17
C ALA A 36 -40.38 -6.04 -24.75
N GLU A 37 -39.51 -7.06 -24.73
CA GLU A 37 -39.84 -8.41 -25.19
C GLU A 37 -40.87 -9.09 -24.28
N ILE A 38 -40.73 -8.93 -22.95
CA ILE A 38 -41.66 -9.48 -21.96
C ILE A 38 -43.03 -8.80 -22.04
N LEU A 39 -43.05 -7.46 -22.07
CA LEU A 39 -44.29 -6.67 -22.02
C LEU A 39 -44.88 -6.37 -23.41
N ARG A 40 -44.15 -6.72 -24.48
CA ARG A 40 -44.55 -6.58 -25.90
C ARG A 40 -44.90 -5.16 -26.32
N PHE A 41 -44.07 -4.18 -25.94
CA PHE A 41 -44.21 -2.79 -26.40
C PHE A 41 -43.10 -2.40 -27.38
N LYS A 42 -43.41 -1.42 -28.23
CA LYS A 42 -42.42 -0.76 -29.10
C LYS A 42 -41.88 0.47 -28.37
N TYR A 43 -40.60 0.75 -28.56
CA TYR A 43 -39.93 1.88 -27.92
C TYR A 43 -38.99 2.57 -28.89
N VAL A 44 -38.60 3.80 -28.57
CA VAL A 44 -37.55 4.56 -29.25
C VAL A 44 -36.68 5.17 -28.16
N ILE A 45 -35.38 4.86 -28.19
CA ILE A 45 -34.43 5.43 -27.23
C ILE A 45 -34.10 6.85 -27.65
N LYS A 46 -34.25 7.80 -26.72
CA LYS A 46 -33.85 9.20 -26.91
C LYS A 46 -32.99 9.63 -25.72
N PRO A 47 -31.78 10.18 -25.94
CA PRO A 47 -31.02 10.80 -24.87
C PRO A 47 -31.71 12.09 -24.41
N VAL A 48 -31.65 12.36 -23.12
CA VAL A 48 -32.16 13.61 -22.52
C VAL A 48 -31.46 14.83 -23.13
N LYS A 49 -32.22 15.89 -23.42
CA LYS A 49 -31.72 17.05 -24.18
C LYS A 49 -30.59 17.81 -23.50
N ASP A 50 -30.63 17.90 -22.18
CA ASP A 50 -29.71 18.71 -21.37
C ASP A 50 -28.61 17.90 -20.66
N ASN A 51 -28.53 16.59 -20.91
CA ASN A 51 -27.63 15.64 -20.24
C ASN A 51 -27.70 15.62 -18.70
N LYS A 52 -28.85 15.99 -18.11
CA LYS A 52 -29.04 15.98 -16.65
C LYS A 52 -30.01 14.90 -16.20
N TYR A 53 -29.80 14.41 -14.99
CA TYR A 53 -30.73 13.48 -14.33
C TYR A 53 -32.07 14.16 -13.98
N GLY A 54 -32.01 15.42 -13.61
CA GLY A 54 -33.15 16.20 -13.15
C GLY A 54 -33.03 16.60 -11.70
N SER A 55 -33.18 17.90 -11.48
CA SER A 55 -33.08 18.61 -10.22
C SER A 55 -34.15 19.70 -10.16
N ASN A 56 -34.62 19.99 -8.95
CA ASN A 56 -35.54 21.09 -8.74
C ASN A 56 -34.74 22.36 -8.40
N SER A 57 -34.33 23.12 -9.41
CA SER A 57 -33.48 24.30 -9.21
C SER A 57 -34.25 25.59 -8.86
N SER A 58 -35.53 25.70 -9.27
CA SER A 58 -36.33 26.93 -9.06
C SER A 58 -37.86 26.68 -9.06
N GLY A 59 -38.32 25.52 -8.58
CA GLY A 59 -39.74 25.14 -8.64
C GLY A 59 -40.16 24.48 -9.96
N SER A 60 -39.21 24.28 -10.88
CA SER A 60 -39.38 23.52 -12.11
C SER A 60 -38.28 22.47 -12.22
N TRP A 61 -38.66 21.28 -12.68
CA TRP A 61 -37.76 20.14 -12.84
C TRP A 61 -37.09 20.15 -14.22
N ASP A 62 -35.76 20.05 -14.23
CA ASP A 62 -34.96 19.85 -15.45
C ASP A 62 -34.63 18.36 -15.68
N GLY A 63 -33.80 18.06 -16.68
CA GLY A 63 -33.34 16.70 -16.97
C GLY A 63 -34.44 15.69 -17.29
N MET A 64 -34.10 14.41 -17.07
CA MET A 64 -35.02 13.29 -17.31
C MET A 64 -36.31 13.40 -16.51
N VAL A 65 -36.24 13.84 -15.23
CA VAL A 65 -37.44 14.04 -14.41
C VAL A 65 -38.36 15.10 -15.02
N GLY A 66 -37.79 16.20 -15.53
CA GLY A 66 -38.55 17.25 -16.21
C GLY A 66 -39.22 16.79 -17.50
N GLU A 67 -38.52 15.99 -18.32
CA GLU A 67 -39.08 15.45 -19.57
C GLU A 67 -40.25 14.48 -19.31
N LEU A 68 -40.19 13.67 -18.25
CA LEU A 68 -41.32 12.84 -17.81
C LEU A 68 -42.52 13.70 -17.38
N LEU A 69 -42.30 14.73 -16.57
CA LEU A 69 -43.36 15.61 -16.08
C LEU A 69 -44.06 16.40 -17.19
N ARG A 70 -43.32 16.78 -18.23
CA ARG A 70 -43.87 17.51 -19.38
C ARG A 70 -44.49 16.58 -20.44
N GLY A 71 -44.43 15.26 -20.26
CA GLY A 71 -44.91 14.28 -21.24
C GLY A 71 -44.07 14.24 -22.53
N GLU A 72 -42.81 14.66 -22.46
CA GLU A 72 -41.89 14.57 -23.60
C GLU A 72 -41.29 13.16 -23.75
N ALA A 73 -41.27 12.39 -22.65
CA ALA A 73 -40.86 11.00 -22.59
C ALA A 73 -41.87 10.19 -21.76
N ASP A 74 -42.11 8.94 -22.17
CA ASP A 74 -43.07 8.04 -21.50
C ASP A 74 -42.40 7.21 -20.39
N LEU A 75 -41.10 6.94 -20.52
CA LEU A 75 -40.33 6.09 -19.60
C LEU A 75 -38.87 6.53 -19.55
N ALA A 76 -38.28 6.51 -18.34
CA ALA A 76 -36.86 6.75 -18.13
C ALA A 76 -36.16 5.50 -17.57
N ILE A 77 -35.43 4.77 -18.43
CA ILE A 77 -34.57 3.66 -18.02
C ILE A 77 -33.13 4.17 -17.99
N ALA A 78 -32.65 4.51 -16.80
CA ALA A 78 -31.36 5.15 -16.59
C ALA A 78 -30.80 4.80 -15.19
N PRO A 79 -29.51 5.07 -14.92
CA PRO A 79 -28.95 5.01 -13.56
C PRO A 79 -29.46 6.19 -12.71
N LEU A 80 -30.78 6.27 -12.51
CA LEU A 80 -31.46 7.33 -11.78
C LEU A 80 -31.70 6.91 -10.33
N THR A 81 -31.07 7.60 -9.38
CA THR A 81 -31.26 7.34 -7.95
C THR A 81 -32.66 7.77 -7.49
N ILE A 82 -33.36 6.87 -6.80
CA ILE A 82 -34.63 7.14 -6.12
C ILE A 82 -34.34 8.05 -4.92
N THR A 83 -34.99 9.20 -4.87
CA THR A 83 -34.88 10.19 -3.79
C THR A 83 -36.28 10.72 -3.47
N ALA A 84 -36.54 11.10 -2.21
CA ALA A 84 -37.85 11.59 -1.77
C ALA A 84 -38.40 12.73 -2.66
N ASP A 85 -37.57 13.70 -3.04
CA ASP A 85 -38.01 14.82 -3.89
C ASP A 85 -38.49 14.35 -5.27
N ARG A 86 -37.81 13.38 -5.87
CA ARG A 86 -38.19 12.81 -7.18
C ARG A 86 -39.44 11.95 -7.05
N GLU A 87 -39.54 11.14 -6.00
CA GLU A 87 -40.71 10.29 -5.74
C GLU A 87 -41.99 11.12 -5.49
N SER A 88 -41.85 12.39 -5.07
CA SER A 88 -42.99 13.30 -4.93
C SER A 88 -43.62 13.76 -6.25
N VAL A 89 -42.91 13.58 -7.37
CA VAL A 89 -43.34 14.08 -8.70
C VAL A 89 -43.41 13.01 -9.78
N ILE A 90 -42.71 11.89 -9.62
CA ILE A 90 -42.72 10.75 -10.54
C ILE A 90 -42.78 9.43 -9.78
N ASP A 91 -43.41 8.42 -10.38
CA ASP A 91 -43.44 7.07 -9.83
C ASP A 91 -42.19 6.27 -10.23
N PHE A 92 -41.72 5.43 -9.31
CA PHE A 92 -40.61 4.51 -9.53
C PHE A 92 -41.05 3.04 -9.44
N SER A 93 -40.37 2.18 -10.18
CA SER A 93 -40.42 0.74 -9.95
C SER A 93 -39.63 0.35 -8.70
N LYS A 94 -39.64 -0.94 -8.34
CA LYS A 94 -38.73 -1.44 -7.30
C LYS A 94 -37.27 -1.32 -7.77
N PRO A 95 -36.33 -0.95 -6.88
CA PRO A 95 -34.92 -0.86 -7.24
C PRO A 95 -34.42 -2.20 -7.81
N PHE A 96 -33.79 -2.16 -8.98
CA PHE A 96 -33.23 -3.35 -9.65
C PHE A 96 -31.73 -3.55 -9.37
N MET A 97 -31.04 -2.53 -8.84
CA MET A 97 -29.62 -2.57 -8.53
C MET A 97 -29.32 -1.81 -7.24
N GLY A 98 -28.71 -2.48 -6.27
CA GLY A 98 -28.21 -1.86 -5.05
C GLY A 98 -26.86 -1.19 -5.31
N VAL A 99 -26.79 0.13 -5.18
CA VAL A 99 -25.55 0.91 -5.27
C VAL A 99 -25.35 1.72 -3.98
N GLY A 100 -24.09 1.96 -3.63
CA GLY A 100 -23.71 2.76 -2.48
C GLY A 100 -22.66 3.80 -2.86
N ILE A 101 -22.42 4.76 -1.96
CA ILE A 101 -21.36 5.77 -2.13
C ILE A 101 -20.01 5.09 -1.89
N SER A 102 -19.11 5.17 -2.86
CA SER A 102 -17.74 4.65 -2.75
C SER A 102 -16.73 5.75 -3.01
N ILE A 103 -15.62 5.75 -2.26
CA ILE A 103 -14.50 6.67 -2.50
C ILE A 103 -13.48 5.97 -3.40
N MET A 104 -13.22 6.57 -4.56
CA MET A 104 -12.17 6.10 -5.46
C MET A 104 -10.86 6.83 -5.13
N ILE A 105 -9.83 6.07 -4.74
CA ILE A 105 -8.48 6.59 -4.51
C ILE A 105 -7.50 6.04 -5.53
N LYS A 106 -6.47 6.83 -5.86
CA LYS A 106 -5.37 6.36 -6.70
C LYS A 106 -4.65 5.22 -5.98
N LYS A 107 -4.47 4.09 -6.67
CA LYS A 107 -3.65 2.98 -6.17
C LYS A 107 -2.24 3.50 -5.86
N MET A 108 -1.77 3.34 -4.62
CA MET A 108 -0.39 3.67 -4.28
C MET A 108 0.55 2.67 -4.95
N SER A 109 1.55 3.16 -5.68
CA SER A 109 2.65 2.33 -6.14
C SER A 109 3.49 1.93 -4.93
N LYS A 110 3.66 0.62 -4.70
CA LYS A 110 4.62 0.12 -3.71
C LYS A 110 6.01 0.51 -4.21
N LYS A 111 6.75 1.30 -3.43
CA LYS A 111 8.16 1.58 -3.74
C LYS A 111 8.94 0.27 -3.60
N PRO A 112 9.87 -0.04 -4.53
CA PRO A 112 10.75 -1.19 -4.34
C PRO A 112 11.57 -1.02 -3.05
N PRO A 113 11.93 -2.12 -2.37
CA PRO A 113 12.77 -2.03 -1.18
C PRO A 113 14.12 -1.41 -1.55
N ASN A 114 14.67 -0.60 -0.63
CA ASN A 114 16.00 -0.02 -0.79
C ASN A 114 17.06 -1.13 -0.70
N VAL A 115 18.23 -0.91 -1.31
CA VAL A 115 19.36 -1.87 -1.27
C VAL A 115 19.87 -2.15 0.15
N PHE A 116 19.68 -1.21 1.08
CA PHE A 116 20.03 -1.33 2.49
C PHE A 116 18.84 -1.67 3.40
N SER A 117 17.73 -2.18 2.85
CA SER A 117 16.54 -2.52 3.63
C SER A 117 16.76 -3.56 4.73
N PHE A 118 17.86 -4.31 4.68
CA PHE A 118 18.27 -5.21 5.76
C PHE A 118 18.72 -4.46 7.02
N MET A 119 19.08 -3.17 6.93
CA MET A 119 19.43 -2.32 8.08
C MET A 119 18.21 -1.63 8.70
N ASP A 120 17.08 -1.58 7.99
CA ASP A 120 15.83 -0.94 8.43
C ASP A 120 15.24 -1.49 9.75
N PRO A 121 15.47 -2.74 10.19
CA PRO A 121 14.97 -3.23 11.48
C PRO A 121 15.52 -2.46 12.70
N LEU A 122 16.69 -1.81 12.56
CA LEU A 122 17.32 -1.03 13.63
C LEU A 122 17.45 0.43 13.20
N SER A 123 17.09 1.35 14.10
CA SER A 123 17.25 2.79 13.87
C SER A 123 18.72 3.18 13.68
N TYR A 124 18.96 4.23 12.90
CA TYR A 124 20.30 4.80 12.70
C TYR A 124 21.02 5.13 14.02
N GLU A 125 20.26 5.58 15.03
CA GLU A 125 20.80 5.88 16.36
C GLU A 125 21.41 4.64 17.02
N VAL A 126 20.73 3.49 16.93
CA VAL A 126 21.20 2.22 17.48
C VAL A 126 22.46 1.76 16.76
N TRP A 127 22.51 1.89 15.44
CA TRP A 127 23.71 1.60 14.64
C TRP A 127 24.92 2.43 15.08
N MET A 128 24.73 3.73 15.33
CA MET A 128 25.78 4.59 15.85
C MET A 128 26.22 4.17 17.26
N CYS A 129 25.27 3.83 18.14
CA CYS A 129 25.58 3.31 19.48
C CYS A 129 26.39 2.01 19.43
N ILE A 130 26.07 1.08 18.50
CA ILE A 130 26.82 -0.17 18.32
C ILE A 130 28.29 0.13 17.96
N ILE A 131 28.52 1.04 17.01
CA ILE A 131 29.88 1.42 16.58
C ILE A 131 30.67 2.03 17.75
N PHE A 132 30.06 2.95 18.51
CA PHE A 132 30.73 3.55 19.67
C PHE A 132 31.00 2.54 20.79
N ALA A 133 30.03 1.67 21.10
CA ALA A 133 30.19 0.62 22.09
C ALA A 133 31.30 -0.36 21.70
N TYR A 134 31.36 -0.78 20.43
CA TYR A 134 32.41 -1.64 19.89
C TYR A 134 33.81 -1.04 20.08
N ILE A 135 34.00 0.23 19.72
CA ILE A 135 35.30 0.92 19.89
C ILE A 135 35.62 1.04 21.39
N GLY A 136 34.64 1.43 22.22
CA GLY A 136 34.81 1.59 23.66
C GLY A 136 35.25 0.31 24.34
N VAL A 137 34.59 -0.82 24.05
CA VAL A 137 34.93 -2.14 24.60
C VAL A 137 36.32 -2.58 24.15
N SER A 138 36.67 -2.35 22.89
CA SER A 138 38.00 -2.68 22.36
C SER A 138 39.11 -1.90 23.07
N VAL A 139 38.89 -0.62 23.36
CA VAL A 139 39.84 0.22 24.12
C VAL A 139 39.93 -0.22 25.57
N VAL A 140 38.80 -0.50 26.24
CA VAL A 140 38.78 -0.99 27.62
C VAL A 140 39.52 -2.33 27.74
N LEU A 141 39.27 -3.27 26.82
CA LEU A 141 39.99 -4.55 26.77
C LEU A 141 41.50 -4.33 26.58
N PHE A 142 41.90 -3.46 25.66
CA PHE A 142 43.31 -3.15 25.44
C PHE A 142 43.98 -2.57 26.71
N LEU A 143 43.33 -1.63 27.39
CA LEU A 143 43.86 -1.03 28.63
C LEU A 143 43.95 -2.05 29.76
N VAL A 144 42.88 -2.81 30.00
CA VAL A 144 42.83 -3.86 31.04
C VAL A 144 43.91 -4.91 30.78
N SER A 145 44.10 -5.31 29.53
CA SER A 145 45.13 -6.27 29.18
C SER A 145 46.54 -5.72 29.32
N ARG A 146 46.76 -4.43 29.08
CA ARG A 146 48.08 -3.80 29.26
C ARG A 146 48.47 -3.62 30.73
N PHE A 147 47.51 -3.27 31.57
CA PHE A 147 47.74 -2.96 33.00
C PHE A 147 47.67 -4.18 33.92
N SER A 148 46.94 -5.24 33.54
CA SER A 148 46.84 -6.46 34.34
C SER A 148 48.11 -7.32 34.16
N PRO A 149 48.94 -7.49 35.20
CA PRO A 149 50.16 -8.31 35.11
C PRO A 149 49.88 -9.79 34.77
N PHE A 150 48.67 -10.27 35.09
CA PHE A 150 48.23 -11.65 34.83
C PHE A 150 47.98 -11.99 33.35
N GLU A 151 47.90 -10.98 32.47
CA GLU A 151 47.78 -11.20 31.01
C GLU A 151 49.14 -11.40 30.34
N TRP A 152 50.22 -11.02 31.03
CA TRP A 152 51.58 -11.17 30.55
C TRP A 152 52.05 -12.60 30.83
N HIS A 153 52.45 -13.33 29.79
CA HIS A 153 52.98 -14.69 29.92
C HIS A 153 54.29 -14.81 29.16
N VAL A 154 55.17 -15.69 29.65
CA VAL A 154 56.40 -16.04 28.94
C VAL A 154 56.00 -16.88 27.73
N ASP A 155 56.31 -16.39 26.53
CA ASP A 155 56.15 -17.18 25.32
C ASP A 155 57.36 -18.12 25.18
N ASN A 156 57.12 -19.42 25.37
CA ASN A 156 58.13 -20.48 25.27
C ASN A 156 58.80 -20.55 23.88
N LYS A 157 58.26 -19.86 22.86
CA LYS A 157 58.87 -19.78 21.52
C LYS A 157 59.87 -18.64 21.37
N GLN A 158 59.85 -17.62 22.22
CA GLN A 158 60.60 -16.38 22.02
C GLN A 158 61.34 -15.86 23.27
N ASP A 159 61.34 -16.61 24.39
CA ASP A 159 61.98 -16.23 25.67
C ASP A 159 61.68 -14.76 26.09
N SER A 160 60.47 -14.28 25.74
CA SER A 160 60.03 -12.92 26.01
C SER A 160 58.63 -12.93 26.61
N VAL A 161 58.33 -11.90 27.40
CA VAL A 161 57.01 -11.75 28.02
C VAL A 161 56.06 -11.19 26.97
N ALA A 162 55.13 -12.01 26.50
CA ALA A 162 54.17 -11.67 25.46
C ALA A 162 52.79 -11.34 26.06
N ASN A 163 52.12 -10.37 25.42
CA ASN A 163 50.73 -10.04 25.65
C ASN A 163 49.99 -10.10 24.30
N ASN A 164 49.06 -11.03 24.18
CA ASN A 164 48.35 -11.29 22.92
C ASN A 164 47.28 -10.22 22.61
N PHE A 165 46.91 -9.37 23.57
CA PHE A 165 45.96 -8.28 23.38
C PHE A 165 46.67 -6.98 22.99
N THR A 166 47.09 -6.91 21.73
CA THR A 166 47.38 -5.64 21.06
C THR A 166 46.07 -4.92 20.70
N ILE A 167 46.14 -3.65 20.30
CA ILE A 167 44.93 -2.87 19.98
C ILE A 167 44.13 -3.50 18.83
N PHE A 168 44.81 -4.06 17.83
CA PHE A 168 44.21 -4.78 16.71
C PHE A 168 43.61 -6.12 17.14
N ASN A 169 44.27 -6.86 18.02
CA ASN A 169 43.73 -8.11 18.54
C ASN A 169 42.52 -7.89 19.47
N SER A 170 42.48 -6.75 20.17
CA SER A 170 41.33 -6.35 21.00
C SER A 170 40.11 -5.95 20.16
N LEU A 171 40.34 -5.26 19.04
CA LEU A 171 39.31 -4.97 18.03
C LEU A 171 38.81 -6.27 17.40
N TRP A 172 39.71 -7.16 16.99
CA TRP A 172 39.37 -8.46 16.39
C TRP A 172 38.57 -9.35 17.35
N PHE A 173 38.97 -9.41 18.62
CA PHE A 173 38.22 -10.11 19.66
C PHE A 173 36.79 -9.56 19.81
N SER A 174 36.66 -8.24 19.92
CA SER A 174 35.35 -7.59 20.08
C SER A 174 34.45 -7.79 18.86
N LEU A 175 35.03 -7.81 17.65
CA LEU A 175 34.31 -8.04 16.41
C LEU A 175 33.87 -9.50 16.26
N GLY A 176 34.75 -10.46 16.56
CA GLY A 176 34.42 -11.88 16.55
C GLY A 176 33.29 -12.20 17.53
N ALA A 177 33.38 -11.68 18.76
CA ALA A 177 32.32 -11.79 19.76
C ALA A 177 30.98 -11.17 19.32
N PHE A 178 31.00 -10.08 18.55
CA PHE A 178 29.81 -9.47 17.96
C PHE A 178 29.20 -10.31 16.84
N MET A 179 30.04 -10.90 15.97
CA MET A 179 29.57 -11.77 14.88
C MET A 179 29.21 -13.20 15.33
N GLN A 180 29.19 -13.45 16.65
CA GLN A 180 29.02 -14.78 17.25
C GLN A 180 30.04 -15.80 16.72
N GLN A 181 31.23 -15.32 16.32
CA GLN A 181 32.34 -16.14 15.87
C GLN A 181 33.32 -16.34 17.03
N GLY A 182 33.83 -17.56 17.17
CA GLY A 182 34.94 -17.83 18.09
C GLY A 182 36.21 -17.10 17.64
N VAL A 183 37.03 -16.69 18.60
CA VAL A 183 38.34 -16.08 18.34
C VAL A 183 39.39 -16.92 19.07
N ASP A 184 40.54 -17.15 18.43
CA ASP A 184 41.63 -17.96 18.99
C ASP A 184 42.36 -17.29 20.18
N ILE A 185 41.95 -16.08 20.56
CA ILE A 185 42.56 -15.25 21.59
C ILE A 185 41.50 -15.01 22.66
N GLU A 186 41.81 -15.37 23.91
CA GLU A 186 40.91 -15.24 25.05
C GLU A 186 41.58 -14.45 26.19
N PRO A 187 40.84 -13.58 26.91
CA PRO A 187 41.38 -12.88 28.07
C PRO A 187 41.65 -13.86 29.21
N ARG A 188 42.86 -13.83 29.78
CA ARG A 188 43.27 -14.71 30.88
C ARG A 188 42.97 -14.10 32.25
N SER A 189 43.04 -12.79 32.38
CA SER A 189 42.79 -12.06 33.62
C SER A 189 41.30 -12.02 33.95
N MET A 190 40.98 -12.07 35.25
CA MET A 190 39.60 -11.91 35.74
C MET A 190 38.95 -10.62 35.26
N SER A 191 39.70 -9.51 35.24
CA SER A 191 39.17 -8.22 34.76
C SER A 191 38.84 -8.25 33.26
N GLY A 192 39.68 -8.88 32.43
CA GLY A 192 39.44 -9.03 31.00
C GLY A 192 38.23 -9.93 30.71
N ARG A 193 38.09 -11.02 31.47
CA ARG A 193 36.95 -11.94 31.38
C ARG A 193 35.64 -11.27 31.75
N ILE A 194 35.61 -10.39 32.76
CA ILE A 194 34.39 -9.66 33.12
C ILE A 194 33.98 -8.73 31.97
N VAL A 195 34.92 -7.97 31.39
CA VAL A 195 34.64 -7.08 30.25
C VAL A 195 34.13 -7.88 29.04
N GLY A 196 34.80 -8.99 28.70
CA GLY A 196 34.37 -9.89 27.62
C GLY A 196 32.99 -10.52 27.89
N SER A 197 32.69 -10.89 29.14
CA SER A 197 31.39 -11.49 29.52
C SER A 197 30.25 -10.49 29.40
N VAL A 198 30.46 -9.23 29.79
CA VAL A 198 29.47 -8.14 29.62
C VAL A 198 29.25 -7.86 28.14
N TRP A 199 30.33 -7.85 27.34
CA TRP A 199 30.21 -7.69 25.89
C TRP A 199 29.43 -8.83 25.25
N TRP A 200 29.71 -10.08 25.60
CA TRP A 200 28.93 -11.23 25.12
C TRP A 200 27.45 -11.16 25.51
N PHE A 201 27.14 -10.74 26.73
CA PHE A 201 25.75 -10.57 27.14
C PHE A 201 25.04 -9.48 26.33
N PHE A 202 25.74 -8.37 26.05
CA PHE A 202 25.23 -7.31 25.19
C PHE A 202 24.98 -7.79 23.76
N THR A 203 25.93 -8.51 23.14
CA THR A 203 25.78 -8.98 21.76
C THR A 203 24.71 -10.06 21.62
N LEU A 204 24.51 -10.90 22.65
CA LEU A 204 23.42 -11.87 22.70
C LEU A 204 22.04 -11.20 22.74
N ILE A 205 21.88 -10.10 23.48
CA ILE A 205 20.60 -9.38 23.54
C ILE A 205 20.30 -8.64 22.23
N LEU A 206 21.34 -8.14 21.58
CA LEU A 206 21.21 -7.27 20.41
C LEU A 206 20.83 -8.01 19.13
N ILE A 207 21.35 -9.22 18.95
CA ILE A 207 21.19 -10.06 17.74
C ILE A 207 19.97 -10.95 17.87
#